data_AF-A0A318S297-F1
#
_entry.id   AF-A0A318S297-F1
#
_cell.length_a   1.000
_cell.length_b   1.000
_cell.length_c   1.000
_cell.angle_alpha   90.00
_cell.angle_beta   90.00
_cell.angle_gamma   90.00
#
_symmetry.space_group_name_H-M   'P 1'
#
loop_
_entity.id
_entity.type
_entity.pdbx_description
1 polymer ?
#
loop_
_entity_poly.entity_id
_entity_poly.type
_entity_poly.pdbx_seq_one_letter_code
_entity_poly.pdbx_strand_id
1 'polypeptide(L)'
;MNALEAEVLRRVRADGPVRLHVTGEEYVWLRRAVRTLWDDHDGWWARQEKFQLLFLAFLRAYTFYRDLSENDRVFWANFYRELELPPRPVTNAQYDNLWAVLTSHEETRPYCRETSGGRRFVDSIAAIWGIRSLTAAQLISFFGAYYNRFPGRPIDRALMQRLVPDADDVMLRQAAAYDRVFRDMTRVVDFILDTNKNLARLAPDVLCARLEAAGVSLGTPNPVKFFAHKTEAGLWRLVTASDGGTRRRYRVHVARTTLRQPTDESDVTVQLAPGVGVEGGGVEVRLEDREQFRSGRAELRFEHVRVPVHGALVRVSGLSVGRHVGELYLNDQPAGRSVDVTILPAFEWQWTRQRGPLIERQWQVGSVRLHDGRFGTFRWQPSWECEDGRWRPGGSVARVWIDEALEFDVLVSAESYGARVLDPSDGSVVSRVSSPEVLRRAIVRVFTPSKRRPQDVRAYVESVPDVRCSVLEGQHVAPLADVTACSNDAVVLEVRHADVWHRLHAVPYDAPPLSWACEVRDGDLMIDVGAARNVRVRVEERARSGTCVEAYELLVPSGAFRHELRRSTVWEALDVTVSVVAENEAVVSKRVSCPPRPLVDAWSDLLRHGLGWAALKRKQP
;
A
#
# COMPACT_ATOMS: atom_id res chain seq x y z
N MET A 1 -20.83 -52.55 -13.21
CA MET A 1 -21.03 -51.54 -12.14
C MET A 1 -20.21 -50.33 -12.53
N ASN A 2 -20.84 -49.16 -12.66
CA ASN A 2 -20.10 -47.93 -13.01
C ASN A 2 -19.17 -47.56 -11.84
N ALA A 3 -17.97 -47.01 -12.10
CA ALA A 3 -17.06 -46.56 -11.06
C ALA A 3 -17.71 -45.56 -10.09
N LEU A 4 -18.56 -44.66 -10.61
CA LEU A 4 -19.30 -43.69 -9.82
C LEU A 4 -20.32 -44.34 -8.87
N GLU A 5 -21.01 -45.37 -9.35
CA GLU A 5 -21.99 -46.15 -8.58
C GLU A 5 -21.31 -46.87 -7.41
N ALA A 6 -20.18 -47.52 -7.67
CA ALA A 6 -19.40 -48.22 -6.66
C ALA A 6 -18.92 -47.26 -5.57
N GLU A 7 -18.46 -46.07 -5.96
CA GLU A 7 -17.95 -45.06 -5.03
C GLU A 7 -19.04 -44.41 -4.18
N VAL A 8 -20.22 -44.14 -4.75
CA VAL A 8 -21.37 -43.66 -3.97
C VAL A 8 -21.80 -44.73 -2.95
N LEU A 9 -21.95 -45.98 -3.38
CA LEU A 9 -22.33 -47.09 -2.48
C LEU A 9 -21.32 -47.30 -1.35
N ARG A 10 -20.02 -47.24 -1.66
CA ARG A 10 -18.95 -47.34 -0.67
C ARG A 10 -19.08 -46.24 0.39
N ARG A 11 -19.32 -44.99 -0.01
CA ARG A 11 -19.51 -43.87 0.92
C ARG A 11 -20.80 -43.95 1.72
N VAL A 12 -21.92 -44.37 1.11
CA VAL A 12 -23.19 -44.51 1.86
C VAL A 12 -23.02 -45.54 2.98
N ARG A 13 -22.30 -46.63 2.72
CA ARG A 13 -22.00 -47.66 3.72
C ARG A 13 -21.04 -47.18 4.81
N ALA A 14 -20.05 -46.35 4.44
CA ALA A 14 -19.05 -45.86 5.38
C ALA A 14 -19.58 -44.72 6.27
N ASP A 15 -20.25 -43.74 5.66
CA ASP A 15 -20.65 -42.50 6.32
C ASP A 15 -22.11 -42.54 6.83
N GLY A 16 -22.90 -43.45 6.29
CA GLY A 16 -24.34 -43.53 6.50
C GLY A 16 -25.12 -42.54 5.62
N PRO A 17 -26.40 -42.83 5.30
CA PRO A 17 -27.23 -42.01 4.42
C PRO A 17 -27.59 -40.64 4.99
N VAL A 18 -27.46 -40.41 6.30
CA VAL A 18 -27.75 -39.10 6.91
C VAL A 18 -26.59 -38.13 6.69
N ARG A 19 -25.35 -38.62 6.83
CA ARG A 19 -24.12 -37.82 6.72
C ARG A 19 -23.49 -37.85 5.34
N LEU A 20 -23.94 -38.76 4.47
CA LEU A 20 -23.45 -38.92 3.11
C LEU A 20 -23.34 -37.59 2.37
N HIS A 21 -22.17 -37.39 1.77
CA HIS A 21 -21.91 -36.31 0.83
C HIS A 21 -22.12 -36.79 -0.60
N VAL A 22 -22.95 -36.06 -1.36
CA VAL A 22 -23.23 -36.29 -2.76
C VAL A 22 -22.87 -35.05 -3.56
N THR A 23 -22.04 -35.20 -4.60
CA THR A 23 -21.63 -34.11 -5.49
C THR A 23 -22.76 -33.73 -6.46
N GLY A 24 -22.65 -32.60 -7.15
CA GLY A 24 -23.64 -32.21 -8.15
C GLY A 24 -23.71 -33.19 -9.33
N GLU A 25 -22.55 -33.70 -9.77
CA GLU A 25 -22.47 -34.72 -10.83
C GLU A 25 -23.06 -36.05 -10.38
N GLU A 26 -22.75 -36.46 -9.14
CA GLU A 26 -23.35 -37.65 -8.53
C GLU A 26 -24.85 -37.51 -8.36
N TYR A 27 -25.33 -36.32 -8.03
CA TYR A 27 -26.77 -36.06 -7.93
C TYR A 27 -27.44 -36.19 -9.30
N VAL A 28 -26.88 -35.63 -10.36
CA VAL A 28 -27.40 -35.80 -11.74
C VAL A 28 -27.39 -37.26 -12.14
N TRP A 29 -26.34 -38.00 -11.80
CA TRP A 29 -26.26 -39.44 -12.06
C TRP A 29 -27.30 -40.23 -11.23
N LEU A 30 -27.39 -39.99 -9.93
CA LEU A 30 -28.36 -40.61 -9.01
C LEU A 30 -29.79 -40.34 -9.46
N ARG A 31 -30.08 -39.13 -9.94
CA ARG A 31 -31.38 -38.76 -10.50
C ARG A 31 -31.75 -39.62 -11.71
N ARG A 32 -30.80 -39.89 -12.62
CA ARG A 32 -31.01 -40.82 -13.75
C ARG A 32 -31.19 -42.26 -13.28
N ALA A 33 -30.37 -42.71 -12.34
CA ALA A 33 -30.45 -44.05 -11.78
C ALA A 33 -31.80 -44.28 -11.08
N VAL A 34 -32.21 -43.36 -10.20
CA VAL A 34 -33.50 -43.41 -9.49
C VAL A 34 -34.68 -43.27 -10.45
N ARG A 35 -34.59 -42.45 -11.50
CA ARG A 35 -35.62 -42.41 -12.54
C ARG A 35 -35.89 -43.81 -13.12
N THR A 36 -34.84 -44.54 -13.49
CA THR A 36 -34.97 -45.91 -14.03
C THR A 36 -35.59 -46.86 -13.02
N LEU A 37 -35.19 -46.78 -11.75
CA LEU A 37 -35.77 -47.62 -10.69
C LEU A 37 -37.24 -47.25 -10.42
N TRP A 38 -37.58 -45.97 -10.44
CA TRP A 38 -38.90 -45.48 -10.10
C TRP A 38 -39.96 -45.74 -11.19
N ASP A 39 -39.53 -45.76 -12.45
CA ASP A 39 -40.37 -46.09 -13.61
C ASP A 39 -40.67 -47.59 -13.69
N ASP A 40 -39.92 -48.43 -12.97
CA ASP A 40 -40.18 -49.86 -12.82
C ASP A 40 -41.31 -50.13 -11.81
N HIS A 41 -42.44 -50.61 -12.33
CA HIS A 41 -43.66 -50.83 -11.58
C HIS A 41 -43.62 -52.06 -10.64
N ASP A 42 -42.65 -52.97 -10.81
CA ASP A 42 -42.60 -54.22 -10.03
C ASP A 42 -41.97 -54.04 -8.65
N GLY A 43 -41.29 -52.91 -8.41
CA GLY A 43 -40.80 -52.52 -7.08
C GLY A 43 -39.70 -53.40 -6.50
N TRP A 44 -39.16 -54.34 -7.28
CA TRP A 44 -38.14 -55.31 -6.83
C TRP A 44 -36.88 -54.64 -6.26
N TRP A 45 -36.55 -53.44 -6.78
CA TRP A 45 -35.41 -52.66 -6.35
C TRP A 45 -35.48 -52.26 -4.87
N ALA A 46 -36.68 -52.06 -4.33
CA ALA A 46 -36.86 -51.72 -2.92
C ALA A 46 -36.56 -52.88 -1.97
N ARG A 47 -36.32 -54.10 -2.48
CA ARG A 47 -35.93 -55.28 -1.70
C ARG A 47 -34.42 -55.55 -1.70
N GLN A 48 -33.66 -54.83 -2.52
CA GLN A 48 -32.23 -55.03 -2.62
C GLN A 48 -31.49 -53.86 -1.95
N GLU A 49 -30.65 -54.18 -0.97
CA GLU A 49 -29.88 -53.22 -0.17
C GLU A 49 -29.17 -52.18 -1.06
N LYS A 50 -28.51 -52.64 -2.12
CA LYS A 50 -27.83 -51.77 -3.09
C LYS A 50 -28.72 -50.62 -3.58
N PHE A 51 -29.92 -50.93 -4.05
CA PHE A 51 -30.81 -49.93 -4.63
C PHE A 51 -31.48 -49.08 -3.56
N GLN A 52 -31.75 -49.65 -2.37
CA GLN A 52 -32.17 -48.87 -1.20
C GLN A 52 -31.13 -47.80 -0.84
N LEU A 53 -29.85 -48.16 -0.77
CA LEU A 53 -28.76 -47.21 -0.46
C LEU A 53 -28.60 -46.12 -1.53
N LEU A 54 -28.69 -46.46 -2.82
CA LEU A 54 -28.68 -45.48 -3.90
C LEU A 54 -29.89 -44.53 -3.81
N PHE A 55 -31.05 -45.05 -3.46
CA PHE A 55 -32.25 -44.24 -3.31
C PHE A 55 -32.16 -43.31 -2.09
N LEU A 56 -31.62 -43.79 -0.96
CA LEU A 56 -31.32 -42.96 0.21
C LEU A 56 -30.28 -41.88 -0.13
N ALA A 57 -29.25 -42.21 -0.92
CA ALA A 57 -28.28 -41.23 -1.42
C ALA A 57 -28.95 -40.15 -2.28
N PHE A 58 -29.85 -40.56 -3.17
CA PHE A 58 -30.63 -39.65 -3.98
C PHE A 58 -31.52 -38.76 -3.12
N LEU A 59 -32.26 -39.32 -2.15
CA LEU A 59 -33.11 -38.52 -1.25
C LEU A 59 -32.28 -37.55 -0.40
N ARG A 60 -31.12 -37.98 0.09
CA ARG A 60 -30.15 -37.12 0.78
C ARG A 60 -29.67 -35.96 -0.09
N ALA A 61 -29.44 -36.21 -1.38
CA ALA A 61 -29.01 -35.19 -2.32
C ALA A 61 -30.17 -34.28 -2.76
N TYR A 62 -31.34 -34.87 -3.03
CA TYR A 62 -32.58 -34.17 -3.37
C TYR A 62 -32.94 -33.18 -2.26
N THR A 63 -32.94 -33.63 -1.02
CA THR A 63 -33.21 -32.79 0.17
C THR A 63 -32.10 -31.80 0.47
N PHE A 64 -30.92 -31.92 -0.15
CA PHE A 64 -29.86 -30.92 -0.08
C PHE A 64 -30.03 -29.84 -1.15
N TYR A 65 -30.35 -30.26 -2.38
CA TYR A 65 -30.46 -29.38 -3.54
C TYR A 65 -31.87 -28.86 -3.84
N ARG A 66 -32.93 -29.30 -3.15
CA ARG A 66 -34.33 -28.86 -3.37
C ARG A 66 -35.09 -28.62 -2.08
N ASP A 67 -35.99 -27.64 -2.11
CA ASP A 67 -36.91 -27.34 -1.00
C ASP A 67 -37.86 -28.50 -0.83
N LEU A 68 -37.99 -28.95 0.42
CA LEU A 68 -38.94 -29.98 0.76
C LEU A 68 -40.34 -29.37 0.64
N SER A 69 -41.22 -30.05 -0.09
CA SER A 69 -42.61 -29.62 -0.22
C SER A 69 -43.31 -29.60 1.13
N GLU A 70 -44.31 -28.72 1.28
CA GLU A 70 -45.07 -28.53 2.54
C GLU A 70 -45.82 -29.78 3.00
N ASN A 71 -46.16 -30.69 2.06
CA ASN A 71 -46.89 -31.91 2.32
C ASN A 71 -46.67 -32.92 1.18
N ASP A 72 -47.08 -34.17 1.41
CA ASP A 72 -46.96 -35.27 0.46
C ASP A 72 -47.62 -34.94 -0.90
N ARG A 73 -48.74 -34.22 -0.91
CA ARG A 73 -49.46 -33.87 -2.15
C ARG A 73 -48.61 -33.00 -3.08
N VAL A 74 -47.92 -31.99 -2.54
CA VAL A 74 -47.02 -31.12 -3.32
C VAL A 74 -45.68 -31.81 -3.59
N PHE A 75 -45.26 -32.73 -2.71
CA PHE A 75 -44.03 -33.50 -2.89
C PHE A 75 -44.02 -34.30 -4.19
N TRP A 76 -45.08 -35.08 -4.47
CA TRP A 76 -45.09 -35.96 -5.63
C TRP A 76 -44.94 -35.21 -6.95
N ALA A 77 -45.68 -34.11 -7.14
CA ALA A 77 -45.54 -33.30 -8.36
C ALA A 77 -44.09 -32.80 -8.56
N ASN A 78 -43.42 -32.42 -7.48
CA ASN A 78 -42.02 -31.97 -7.52
C ASN A 78 -41.05 -33.12 -7.78
N PHE A 79 -41.30 -34.28 -7.18
CA PHE A 79 -40.50 -35.49 -7.33
C PHE A 79 -40.54 -36.02 -8.76
N TYR A 80 -41.72 -36.15 -9.37
CA TYR A 80 -41.88 -36.56 -10.77
C TYR A 80 -41.20 -35.59 -11.72
N ARG A 81 -41.37 -34.27 -11.49
CA ARG A 81 -40.69 -33.23 -12.28
C ARG A 81 -39.17 -33.32 -12.17
N GLU A 82 -38.64 -33.60 -10.98
CA GLU A 82 -37.20 -33.77 -10.79
C GLU A 82 -36.65 -34.97 -11.56
N LEU A 83 -37.38 -36.09 -11.54
CA LEU A 83 -37.00 -37.28 -12.30
C LEU A 83 -37.27 -37.16 -13.81
N GLU A 84 -37.77 -36.00 -14.28
CA GLU A 84 -38.15 -35.78 -15.69
C GLU A 84 -39.19 -36.81 -16.16
N LEU A 85 -40.09 -37.20 -15.26
CA LEU A 85 -41.19 -38.11 -15.51
C LEU A 85 -42.50 -37.33 -15.67
N PRO A 86 -43.44 -37.81 -16.50
CA PRO A 86 -44.75 -37.18 -16.63
C PRO A 86 -45.48 -37.18 -15.27
N PRO A 87 -46.20 -36.11 -14.93
CA PRO A 87 -46.91 -36.02 -13.66
C PRO A 87 -47.98 -37.12 -13.57
N ARG A 88 -47.87 -37.98 -12.56
CA ARG A 88 -48.82 -39.07 -12.29
C ARG A 88 -49.06 -39.18 -10.79
N PRO A 89 -50.25 -39.65 -10.34
CA PRO A 89 -50.48 -39.99 -8.95
C PRO A 89 -49.49 -41.08 -8.50
N VAL A 90 -48.95 -40.96 -7.29
CA VAL A 90 -48.17 -42.05 -6.69
C VAL A 90 -49.10 -43.22 -6.38
N THR A 91 -48.68 -44.44 -6.73
CA THR A 91 -49.43 -45.65 -6.37
C THR A 91 -49.10 -46.08 -4.93
N ASN A 92 -50.01 -46.83 -4.28
CA ASN A 92 -49.75 -47.37 -2.94
C ASN A 92 -48.49 -48.23 -2.91
N ALA A 93 -48.25 -49.04 -3.95
CA ALA A 93 -47.05 -49.88 -4.05
C ALA A 93 -45.76 -49.05 -4.12
N GLN A 94 -45.72 -47.97 -4.91
CA GLN A 94 -44.57 -47.06 -4.94
C GLN A 94 -44.34 -46.38 -3.60
N TYR A 95 -45.42 -45.99 -2.92
CA TYR A 95 -45.35 -45.41 -1.59
C TYR A 95 -44.81 -46.41 -0.55
N ASP A 96 -45.26 -47.67 -0.59
CA ASP A 96 -44.78 -48.75 0.27
C ASP A 96 -43.29 -49.06 0.04
N ASN A 97 -42.86 -49.15 -1.22
CA ASN A 97 -41.47 -49.36 -1.59
C ASN A 97 -40.56 -48.25 -1.04
N LEU A 98 -41.01 -47.01 -1.14
CA LEU A 98 -40.28 -45.86 -0.64
C LEU A 98 -40.21 -45.84 0.89
N TRP A 99 -41.28 -46.26 1.56
CA TRP A 99 -41.29 -46.43 3.02
C TRP A 99 -40.34 -47.54 3.47
N ALA A 100 -40.30 -48.66 2.74
CA ALA A 100 -39.35 -49.74 2.98
C ALA A 100 -37.89 -49.25 2.84
N VAL A 101 -37.60 -48.40 1.86
CA VAL A 101 -36.29 -47.76 1.71
C VAL A 101 -35.95 -46.89 2.91
N LEU A 102 -36.85 -46.00 3.35
CA LEU A 102 -36.60 -45.14 4.52
C LEU A 102 -36.38 -45.93 5.82
N THR A 103 -37.05 -47.07 5.97
CA THR A 103 -36.95 -47.92 7.16
C THR A 103 -35.84 -48.97 7.08
N SER A 104 -35.20 -49.12 5.92
CA SER A 104 -34.16 -50.14 5.68
C SER A 104 -32.88 -49.87 6.47
N HIS A 105 -32.51 -48.61 6.68
CA HIS A 105 -31.24 -48.22 7.29
C HIS A 105 -31.39 -47.80 8.76
N GLU A 106 -30.42 -48.17 9.60
CA GLU A 106 -30.43 -47.88 11.05
C GLU A 106 -30.44 -46.38 11.38
N GLU A 107 -29.74 -45.56 10.57
CA GLU A 107 -29.71 -44.11 10.76
C GLU A 107 -31.02 -43.39 10.37
N THR A 108 -31.85 -43.96 9.49
CA THR A 108 -33.06 -43.30 8.97
C THR A 108 -34.33 -43.78 9.68
N ARG A 109 -34.37 -45.07 10.02
CA ARG A 109 -35.53 -45.74 10.67
C ARG A 109 -36.06 -45.02 11.92
N PRO A 110 -35.23 -44.52 12.86
CA PRO A 110 -35.73 -43.88 14.09
C PRO A 110 -36.51 -42.59 13.84
N TYR A 111 -36.39 -42.00 12.65
CA TYR A 111 -36.99 -40.73 12.29
C TYR A 111 -38.22 -40.88 11.39
N CYS A 112 -38.59 -42.11 11.02
CA CYS A 112 -39.80 -42.38 10.27
C CYS A 112 -41.04 -42.12 11.15
N ARG A 113 -41.96 -41.28 10.67
CA ARG A 113 -43.15 -40.83 11.39
C ARG A 113 -44.42 -41.46 10.84
N GLU A 114 -45.09 -42.24 11.68
CA GLU A 114 -46.38 -42.87 11.39
C GLU A 114 -47.42 -42.40 12.41
N THR A 115 -48.62 -42.03 11.95
CA THR A 115 -49.74 -41.67 12.81
C THR A 115 -50.94 -42.58 12.54
N SER A 116 -51.98 -42.46 13.35
CA SER A 116 -53.25 -43.17 13.15
C SER A 116 -53.91 -42.89 11.79
N GLY A 117 -53.54 -41.78 11.12
CA GLY A 117 -53.98 -41.41 9.78
C GLY A 117 -53.06 -41.90 8.64
N GLY A 118 -52.03 -42.68 8.96
CA GLY A 118 -51.07 -43.22 8.00
C GLY A 118 -49.64 -42.68 8.16
N ARG A 119 -48.78 -43.09 7.24
CA ARG A 119 -47.38 -42.69 7.18
C ARG A 119 -47.27 -41.24 6.72
N ARG A 120 -46.33 -40.48 7.31
CA ARG A 120 -46.09 -39.07 6.96
C ARG A 120 -44.74 -38.97 6.27
N PHE A 121 -44.73 -39.05 4.94
CA PHE A 121 -43.50 -39.21 4.18
C PHE A 121 -42.64 -37.95 4.22
N VAL A 122 -43.21 -36.79 3.91
CA VAL A 122 -42.51 -35.50 4.00
C VAL A 122 -42.01 -35.23 5.41
N ASP A 123 -42.81 -35.50 6.45
CA ASP A 123 -42.40 -35.29 7.83
C ASP A 123 -41.22 -36.22 8.23
N SER A 124 -41.19 -37.43 7.67
CA SER A 124 -40.08 -38.38 7.88
C SER A 124 -38.81 -37.90 7.18
N ILE A 125 -38.91 -37.45 5.92
CA ILE A 125 -37.79 -36.85 5.20
C ILE A 125 -37.23 -35.64 5.97
N ALA A 126 -38.11 -34.76 6.46
CA ALA A 126 -37.74 -33.59 7.24
C ALA A 126 -36.98 -33.99 8.52
N ALA A 127 -37.48 -35.01 9.24
CA ALA A 127 -36.85 -35.51 10.47
C ALA A 127 -35.50 -36.20 10.24
N ILE A 128 -35.34 -36.90 9.12
CA ILE A 128 -34.08 -37.61 8.78
C ILE A 128 -33.00 -36.61 8.37
N TRP A 129 -33.28 -35.79 7.35
CA TRP A 129 -32.25 -35.05 6.65
C TRP A 129 -32.21 -33.58 7.04
N GLY A 130 -33.36 -32.90 7.21
CA GLY A 130 -33.45 -31.54 7.74
C GLY A 130 -32.54 -30.46 7.12
N ILE A 131 -31.85 -30.77 6.00
CA ILE A 131 -30.82 -29.94 5.36
C ILE A 131 -31.39 -28.69 4.69
N ARG A 132 -32.72 -28.61 4.54
CA ARG A 132 -33.45 -27.40 4.18
C ARG A 132 -34.48 -26.99 5.23
N SER A 133 -34.18 -27.15 6.51
CA SER A 133 -34.84 -26.31 7.52
C SER A 133 -34.60 -24.81 7.26
N LEU A 134 -33.42 -24.46 6.73
CA LEU A 134 -33.08 -23.10 6.36
C LEU A 134 -33.67 -22.77 4.97
N THR A 135 -34.75 -21.99 4.98
CA THR A 135 -35.27 -21.24 3.83
C THR A 135 -34.15 -20.43 3.19
N ALA A 136 -34.31 -20.02 1.93
CA ALA A 136 -33.32 -19.17 1.26
C ALA A 136 -33.03 -17.87 2.05
N ALA A 137 -34.04 -17.29 2.70
CA ALA A 137 -33.88 -16.13 3.56
C ALA A 137 -33.01 -16.44 4.79
N GLN A 138 -33.27 -17.57 5.46
CA GLN A 138 -32.46 -18.02 6.59
C GLN A 138 -31.04 -18.40 6.15
N LEU A 139 -30.85 -19.01 4.99
CA LEU A 139 -29.54 -19.34 4.44
C LEU A 139 -28.73 -18.08 4.13
N ILE A 140 -29.35 -17.07 3.52
CA ILE A 140 -28.72 -15.77 3.25
C ILE A 140 -28.37 -15.07 4.56
N SER A 141 -29.28 -15.06 5.55
CA SER A 141 -29.05 -14.47 6.86
C SER A 141 -27.93 -15.18 7.61
N PHE A 142 -27.95 -16.51 7.63
CA PHE A 142 -26.97 -17.37 8.28
C PHE A 142 -25.58 -17.19 7.65
N PHE A 143 -25.50 -17.24 6.32
CA PHE A 143 -24.25 -16.95 5.61
C PHE A 143 -23.79 -15.52 5.85
N GLY A 144 -24.68 -14.53 5.79
CA GLY A 144 -24.34 -13.14 6.05
C GLY A 144 -23.75 -12.94 7.45
N ALA A 145 -24.32 -13.59 8.47
CA ALA A 145 -23.78 -13.58 9.82
C ALA A 145 -22.41 -14.29 9.90
N TYR A 146 -22.28 -15.47 9.29
CA TYR A 146 -21.01 -16.19 9.21
C TYR A 146 -19.92 -15.38 8.49
N TYR A 147 -20.19 -14.90 7.29
CA TYR A 147 -19.28 -14.14 6.43
C TYR A 147 -18.76 -12.88 7.09
N ASN A 148 -19.60 -12.19 7.85
CA ASN A 148 -19.25 -10.92 8.50
C ASN A 148 -18.61 -11.07 9.89
N ARG A 149 -18.91 -12.13 10.64
CA ARG A 149 -18.56 -12.26 12.07
C ARG A 149 -17.67 -13.45 12.42
N PHE A 150 -17.75 -14.52 11.63
CA PHE A 150 -17.05 -15.77 11.91
C PHE A 150 -16.36 -16.36 10.67
N PRO A 151 -15.80 -15.55 9.75
CA PRO A 151 -15.19 -16.10 8.55
C PRO A 151 -14.07 -17.08 8.87
N GLY A 152 -14.05 -18.23 8.19
CA GLY A 152 -12.99 -19.25 8.34
C GLY A 152 -13.09 -20.11 9.60
N ARG A 153 -14.00 -19.78 10.53
CA ARG A 153 -14.24 -20.59 11.71
C ARG A 153 -15.06 -21.84 11.32
N PRO A 154 -14.71 -23.05 11.80
CA PRO A 154 -15.53 -24.23 11.53
C PRO A 154 -16.97 -24.04 11.99
N ILE A 155 -17.93 -24.31 11.10
CA ILE A 155 -19.34 -24.39 11.48
C ILE A 155 -19.59 -25.71 12.18
N ASP A 156 -19.41 -25.71 13.50
CA ASP A 156 -19.77 -26.81 14.39
C ASP A 156 -21.17 -26.60 15.00
N ARG A 157 -21.64 -27.58 15.77
CA ARG A 157 -22.93 -27.53 16.45
C ARG A 157 -23.09 -26.30 17.34
N ALA A 158 -22.03 -25.88 18.03
CA ALA A 158 -22.09 -24.74 18.95
C ALA A 158 -22.21 -23.41 18.18
N LEU A 159 -21.45 -23.24 17.10
CA LEU A 159 -21.52 -22.06 16.25
C LEU A 159 -22.87 -21.98 15.52
N MET A 160 -23.38 -23.12 15.04
CA MET A 160 -24.68 -23.18 14.39
C MET A 160 -25.81 -22.78 15.35
N GLN A 161 -25.83 -23.30 16.59
CA GLN A 161 -26.80 -22.88 17.61
C GLN A 161 -26.70 -21.38 17.91
N ARG A 162 -25.48 -20.84 17.96
CA ARG A 162 -25.28 -19.41 18.23
C ARG A 162 -25.81 -18.51 17.11
N LEU A 163 -25.66 -18.96 15.86
CA LEU A 163 -26.07 -18.22 14.68
C LEU A 163 -27.55 -18.41 14.33
N VAL A 164 -28.13 -19.56 14.71
CA VAL A 164 -29.53 -19.90 14.54
C VAL A 164 -30.04 -20.45 15.89
N PRO A 165 -30.45 -19.58 16.84
CA PRO A 165 -30.85 -19.98 18.18
C PRO A 165 -32.00 -20.99 18.23
N ASP A 166 -32.90 -20.95 17.24
CA ASP A 166 -34.04 -21.85 17.12
C ASP A 166 -33.74 -23.11 16.29
N ALA A 167 -32.45 -23.40 16.05
CA ALA A 167 -32.06 -24.61 15.32
C ALA A 167 -32.43 -25.86 16.12
N ASP A 168 -33.21 -26.75 15.50
CA ASP A 168 -33.53 -28.05 16.07
C ASP A 168 -32.35 -29.04 16.00
N ASP A 169 -32.48 -30.18 16.68
CA ASP A 169 -31.43 -31.21 16.70
C ASP A 169 -31.08 -31.76 15.32
N VAL A 170 -32.01 -31.72 14.36
CA VAL A 170 -31.79 -32.19 12.99
C VAL A 170 -30.86 -31.21 12.27
N MET A 171 -31.11 -29.91 12.43
CA MET A 171 -30.28 -28.83 11.88
C MET A 171 -28.86 -28.89 12.40
N LEU A 172 -28.70 -29.05 13.71
CA LEU A 172 -27.40 -29.06 14.37
C LEU A 172 -26.50 -30.21 13.90
N ARG A 173 -27.08 -31.35 13.50
CA ARG A 173 -26.33 -32.47 12.90
C ARG A 173 -25.72 -32.12 11.54
N GLN A 174 -26.21 -31.07 10.88
CA GLN A 174 -25.80 -30.67 9.52
C GLN A 174 -24.76 -29.53 9.52
N ALA A 175 -24.29 -29.08 10.69
CA ALA A 175 -23.32 -27.99 10.82
C ALA A 175 -22.08 -28.20 9.92
N ALA A 176 -21.50 -29.41 9.93
CA ALA A 176 -20.33 -29.75 9.11
C ALA A 176 -20.59 -29.66 7.59
N ALA A 177 -21.82 -29.92 7.15
CA ALA A 177 -22.17 -29.80 5.74
C ALA A 177 -22.25 -28.34 5.29
N TYR A 178 -22.71 -27.43 6.17
CA TYR A 178 -22.72 -25.99 5.90
C TYR A 178 -21.32 -25.37 5.95
N ASP A 179 -20.43 -25.83 6.84
CA ASP A 179 -19.07 -25.32 7.00
C ASP A 179 -18.33 -25.23 5.66
N ARG A 180 -18.28 -26.33 4.92
CA ARG A 180 -17.56 -26.40 3.64
C ARG A 180 -18.15 -25.44 2.61
N VAL A 181 -19.48 -25.49 2.43
CA VAL A 181 -20.18 -24.63 1.48
C VAL A 181 -19.94 -23.16 1.79
N PHE A 182 -19.96 -22.78 3.07
CA PHE A 182 -19.81 -21.39 3.48
C PHE A 182 -18.37 -20.90 3.34
N ARG A 183 -17.36 -21.76 3.56
CA ARG A 183 -15.96 -21.42 3.27
C ARG A 183 -15.72 -21.17 1.78
N ASP A 184 -16.19 -22.05 0.90
CA ASP A 184 -16.02 -21.87 -0.54
C ASP A 184 -16.85 -20.69 -1.05
N MET A 185 -18.08 -20.52 -0.54
CA MET A 185 -18.91 -19.36 -0.87
C MET A 185 -18.29 -18.03 -0.41
N THR A 186 -17.53 -18.01 0.69
CA THR A 186 -16.81 -16.81 1.12
C THR A 186 -15.84 -16.33 0.04
N ARG A 187 -15.08 -17.24 -0.57
CA ARG A 187 -14.14 -16.92 -1.66
C ARG A 187 -14.87 -16.42 -2.90
N VAL A 188 -16.00 -17.05 -3.24
CA VAL A 188 -16.85 -16.64 -4.36
C VAL A 188 -17.40 -15.22 -4.17
N VAL A 189 -17.98 -14.95 -3.00
CA VAL A 189 -18.54 -13.63 -2.66
C VAL A 189 -17.45 -12.58 -2.66
N ASP A 190 -16.26 -12.90 -2.13
CA ASP A 190 -15.14 -11.97 -2.17
C ASP A 190 -14.73 -11.60 -3.59
N PHE A 191 -14.51 -12.61 -4.44
CA PHE A 191 -14.15 -12.39 -5.84
C PHE A 191 -15.18 -11.54 -6.58
N ILE A 192 -16.47 -11.84 -6.42
CA ILE A 192 -17.55 -11.10 -7.07
C ILE A 192 -17.57 -9.64 -6.61
N LEU A 193 -17.45 -9.39 -5.31
CA LEU A 193 -17.49 -8.04 -4.74
C LEU A 193 -16.22 -7.23 -5.07
N ASP A 194 -15.06 -7.87 -5.26
CA ASP A 194 -13.82 -7.20 -5.69
C ASP A 194 -13.78 -6.92 -7.19
N THR A 195 -14.42 -7.76 -8.00
CA THR A 195 -14.39 -7.63 -9.46
C THR A 195 -15.54 -6.78 -9.98
N ASN A 196 -16.77 -7.27 -9.83
CA ASN A 196 -17.99 -6.60 -10.28
C ASN A 196 -19.20 -7.35 -9.70
N LYS A 197 -19.97 -6.68 -8.83
CA LYS A 197 -21.13 -7.31 -8.19
C LYS A 197 -22.18 -7.85 -9.17
N ASN A 198 -22.27 -7.28 -10.37
CA ASN A 198 -23.21 -7.76 -11.40
C ASN A 198 -22.87 -9.17 -11.89
N LEU A 199 -21.68 -9.71 -11.62
CA LEU A 199 -21.35 -11.10 -11.92
C LEU A 199 -22.28 -12.09 -11.19
N ALA A 200 -22.82 -11.72 -10.02
CA ALA A 200 -23.79 -12.55 -9.30
C ALA A 200 -25.17 -12.67 -9.99
N ARG A 201 -25.40 -11.93 -11.08
CA ARG A 201 -26.62 -12.04 -11.91
C ARG A 201 -26.46 -13.02 -13.08
N LEU A 202 -25.25 -13.50 -13.35
CA LEU A 202 -25.00 -14.45 -14.43
C LEU A 202 -25.64 -15.81 -14.10
N ALA A 203 -25.97 -16.56 -15.14
CA ALA A 203 -26.41 -17.94 -14.99
C ALA A 203 -25.34 -18.77 -14.25
N PRO A 204 -25.72 -19.73 -13.38
CA PRO A 204 -24.78 -20.45 -12.51
C PRO A 204 -23.61 -21.09 -13.25
N ASP A 205 -23.84 -21.75 -14.40
CA ASP A 205 -22.78 -22.41 -15.16
C ASP A 205 -21.79 -21.41 -15.78
N VAL A 206 -22.28 -20.27 -16.26
CA VAL A 206 -21.44 -19.19 -16.81
C VAL A 206 -20.59 -18.57 -15.70
N LEU A 207 -21.18 -18.36 -14.52
CA LEU A 207 -20.47 -17.84 -13.37
C LEU A 207 -19.40 -18.83 -12.86
N CYS A 208 -19.72 -20.12 -12.78
CA CYS A 208 -18.77 -21.15 -12.35
C CYS A 208 -17.53 -21.18 -13.27
N ALA A 209 -17.74 -21.22 -14.59
CA ALA A 209 -16.63 -21.22 -15.56
C ALA A 209 -15.72 -19.99 -15.42
N ARG A 210 -16.30 -18.80 -15.15
CA ARG A 210 -15.53 -17.58 -14.90
C ARG A 210 -14.74 -17.63 -13.59
N LEU A 211 -15.33 -18.15 -12.53
CA LEU A 211 -14.69 -18.29 -11.22
C LEU A 211 -13.50 -19.26 -11.31
N GLU A 212 -13.69 -20.40 -11.98
CA GLU A 212 -12.63 -21.39 -12.20
C GLU A 212 -11.50 -20.83 -13.08
N ALA A 213 -11.83 -20.11 -14.16
CA ALA A 213 -10.84 -19.42 -14.99
C ALA A 213 -10.03 -18.37 -14.21
N ALA A 214 -10.61 -17.80 -13.15
CA ALA A 214 -9.95 -16.87 -12.24
C ALA A 214 -9.23 -17.58 -11.07
N GLY A 215 -9.16 -18.92 -11.06
CA GLY A 215 -8.51 -19.70 -10.02
C GLY A 215 -9.30 -19.84 -8.71
N VAL A 216 -10.58 -19.46 -8.68
CA VAL A 216 -11.44 -19.62 -7.50
C VAL A 216 -11.92 -21.07 -7.42
N SER A 217 -11.42 -21.82 -6.44
CA SER A 217 -11.89 -23.18 -6.18
C SER A 217 -13.34 -23.20 -5.68
N LEU A 218 -14.21 -23.89 -6.41
CA LEU A 218 -15.63 -24.04 -6.07
C LEU A 218 -15.91 -25.26 -5.19
N GLY A 219 -14.90 -26.05 -4.84
CA GLY A 219 -15.03 -27.20 -3.94
C GLY A 219 -16.13 -28.19 -4.33
N THR A 220 -16.50 -29.05 -3.38
CA THR A 220 -17.65 -29.95 -3.55
C THR A 220 -18.36 -30.12 -2.21
N PRO A 221 -19.64 -29.70 -2.11
CA PRO A 221 -20.53 -29.31 -3.21
C PRO A 221 -20.28 -27.87 -3.71
N ASN A 222 -20.52 -27.64 -5.01
CA ASN A 222 -20.33 -26.32 -5.62
C ASN A 222 -21.27 -25.27 -4.97
N PRO A 223 -20.73 -24.22 -4.32
CA PRO A 223 -21.51 -23.26 -3.53
C PRO A 223 -22.42 -22.39 -4.40
N VAL A 224 -21.98 -22.03 -5.61
CA VAL A 224 -22.77 -21.22 -6.57
C VAL A 224 -24.02 -21.99 -6.95
N LYS A 225 -23.86 -23.25 -7.37
CA LYS A 225 -24.99 -24.13 -7.71
C LYS A 225 -25.89 -24.36 -6.50
N PHE A 226 -25.31 -24.59 -5.32
CA PHE A 226 -26.08 -24.77 -4.09
C PHE A 226 -27.01 -23.58 -3.79
N PHE A 227 -26.52 -22.35 -3.86
CA PHE A 227 -27.34 -21.15 -3.64
C PHE A 227 -28.32 -20.87 -4.78
N ALA A 228 -27.93 -21.13 -6.03
CA ALA A 228 -28.82 -20.97 -7.18
C ALA A 228 -30.00 -21.96 -7.15
N HIS A 229 -29.78 -23.19 -6.70
CA HIS A 229 -30.84 -24.19 -6.51
C HIS A 229 -31.78 -23.90 -5.33
N LYS A 230 -31.40 -22.97 -4.44
CA LYS A 230 -32.30 -22.45 -3.39
C LYS A 230 -33.20 -21.37 -3.95
N THR A 231 -32.63 -20.39 -4.64
CA THR A 231 -33.38 -19.32 -5.33
C THR A 231 -32.55 -18.79 -6.48
N GLU A 232 -33.19 -18.51 -7.62
CA GLU A 232 -32.53 -17.97 -8.80
C GLU A 232 -31.84 -16.62 -8.51
N ALA A 233 -32.45 -15.77 -7.68
CA ALA A 233 -31.87 -14.50 -7.21
C ALA A 233 -31.01 -14.62 -5.94
N GLY A 234 -30.79 -15.84 -5.42
CA GLY A 234 -30.19 -16.06 -4.10
C GLY A 234 -28.78 -15.52 -3.97
N LEU A 235 -27.95 -15.76 -4.99
CA LEU A 235 -26.58 -15.29 -5.00
C LEU A 235 -26.51 -13.75 -5.11
N TRP A 236 -27.32 -13.14 -5.97
CA TRP A 236 -27.41 -11.68 -6.06
C TRP A 236 -27.83 -11.05 -4.73
N ARG A 237 -28.83 -11.62 -4.05
CA ARG A 237 -29.27 -11.15 -2.73
C ARG A 237 -28.19 -11.34 -1.67
N LEU A 238 -27.48 -12.47 -1.69
CA LEU A 238 -26.35 -12.74 -0.81
C LEU A 238 -25.24 -11.71 -0.96
N VAL A 239 -24.82 -11.46 -2.20
CA VAL A 239 -23.79 -10.49 -2.56
C VAL A 239 -24.21 -9.09 -2.17
N THR A 240 -25.46 -8.70 -2.45
CA THR A 240 -25.99 -7.38 -2.07
C THR A 240 -26.08 -7.21 -0.56
N ALA A 241 -26.49 -8.24 0.18
CA ALA A 241 -26.51 -8.22 1.65
C ALA A 241 -25.10 -8.18 2.27
N SER A 242 -24.09 -8.65 1.52
CA SER A 242 -22.69 -8.63 1.92
C SER A 242 -21.96 -7.34 1.46
N ASP A 243 -22.52 -6.61 0.49
CA ASP A 243 -22.05 -5.32 -0.02
C ASP A 243 -22.28 -4.26 1.07
N GLY A 244 -21.23 -3.95 1.85
CA GLY A 244 -21.30 -3.06 3.02
C GLY A 244 -21.19 -3.76 4.38
N GLY A 245 -21.02 -5.09 4.40
CA GLY A 245 -20.69 -5.84 5.61
C GLY A 245 -19.33 -5.44 6.21
N THR A 246 -19.09 -5.74 7.49
CA THR A 246 -17.84 -5.39 8.21
C THR A 246 -16.59 -5.82 7.44
N ARG A 247 -16.56 -7.04 6.89
CA ARG A 247 -15.45 -7.54 6.07
C ARG A 247 -15.14 -6.71 4.81
N ARG A 248 -16.14 -5.99 4.28
CA ARG A 248 -16.04 -5.13 3.08
C ARG A 248 -15.77 -3.67 3.38
N ARG A 249 -16.06 -3.20 4.60
CA ARG A 249 -15.82 -1.82 5.02
C ARG A 249 -14.34 -1.49 5.14
N TYR A 250 -13.52 -2.48 5.50
CA TYR A 250 -12.11 -2.29 5.75
C TYR A 250 -11.26 -2.90 4.65
N ARG A 251 -10.28 -2.14 4.16
CA ARG A 251 -9.15 -2.64 3.37
C ARG A 251 -7.89 -2.49 4.19
N VAL A 252 -7.06 -3.53 4.17
CA VAL A 252 -5.76 -3.54 4.84
C VAL A 252 -4.72 -3.46 3.73
N HIS A 253 -3.89 -2.43 3.78
CA HIS A 253 -2.79 -2.22 2.86
C HIS A 253 -1.52 -2.07 3.66
N VAL A 254 -0.42 -2.64 3.20
CA VAL A 254 0.87 -2.32 3.81
C VAL A 254 1.39 -1.03 3.20
N ALA A 255 1.86 -0.12 4.04
CA ALA A 255 2.57 1.06 3.57
C ALA A 255 4.03 0.67 3.27
N ARG A 256 4.72 1.51 2.48
CA ARG A 256 6.18 1.38 2.35
C ARG A 256 6.82 1.77 3.67
N THR A 257 7.60 0.87 4.25
CA THR A 257 8.35 1.15 5.47
C THR A 257 9.61 1.94 5.11
N THR A 258 9.79 3.11 5.70
CA THR A 258 11.02 3.90 5.55
C THR A 258 11.88 3.72 6.80
N LEU A 259 13.10 3.21 6.64
CA LEU A 259 14.07 3.07 7.70
C LEU A 259 15.21 4.07 7.47
N ARG A 260 15.48 4.91 8.47
CA ARG A 260 16.74 5.66 8.56
C ARG A 260 17.66 4.91 9.49
N GLN A 261 18.81 4.51 8.98
CA GLN A 261 19.88 3.99 9.82
C GLN A 261 20.91 5.11 9.98
N PRO A 262 21.13 5.61 11.20
CA PRO A 262 22.21 6.56 11.44
C PRO A 262 23.53 5.80 11.30
N THR A 263 24.22 5.99 10.18
CA THR A 263 25.65 5.65 10.09
C THR A 263 26.46 6.92 10.29
N ASP A 264 27.60 6.82 10.99
CA ASP A 264 28.49 7.93 11.37
C ASP A 264 28.93 8.86 10.21
N GLU A 265 28.70 8.49 8.94
CA GLU A 265 29.11 9.29 7.77
C GLU A 265 28.04 9.54 6.69
N SER A 266 26.76 9.17 6.86
CA SER A 266 25.62 9.63 6.02
C SER A 266 24.30 8.96 6.43
N ASP A 267 23.19 9.69 6.34
CA ASP A 267 21.83 9.16 6.58
C ASP A 267 21.33 8.40 5.34
N VAL A 268 21.58 7.08 5.28
CA VAL A 268 20.96 6.24 4.24
C VAL A 268 19.50 5.98 4.61
N THR A 269 18.59 6.39 3.71
CA THR A 269 17.15 6.13 3.87
C THR A 269 16.74 4.94 3.02
N VAL A 270 16.39 3.83 3.67
CA VAL A 270 15.94 2.60 3.01
C VAL A 270 14.43 2.60 2.92
N GLN A 271 13.88 2.49 1.72
CA GLN A 271 12.45 2.29 1.50
C GLN A 271 12.17 0.83 1.15
N LEU A 272 11.58 0.09 2.08
CA LEU A 272 11.22 -1.30 1.85
C LEU A 272 9.91 -1.41 1.08
N ALA A 273 9.76 -2.52 0.35
CA ALA A 273 8.52 -2.85 -0.32
C ALA A 273 7.35 -2.92 0.70
N PRO A 274 6.11 -2.61 0.28
CA PRO A 274 4.93 -2.86 1.10
C PRO A 274 4.93 -4.31 1.60
N GLY A 275 4.75 -4.49 2.91
CA GLY A 275 4.77 -5.81 3.53
C GLY A 275 6.12 -6.16 4.13
N VAL A 276 7.17 -5.38 3.90
CA VAL A 276 8.52 -5.72 4.36
C VAL A 276 8.95 -4.80 5.49
N GLY A 277 9.48 -5.42 6.55
CA GLY A 277 10.09 -4.75 7.70
C GLY A 277 11.44 -5.34 8.04
N VAL A 278 12.14 -4.70 8.98
CA VAL A 278 13.38 -5.21 9.56
C VAL A 278 13.14 -5.52 11.02
N GLU A 279 13.83 -6.53 11.52
CA GLU A 279 13.90 -6.85 12.93
C GLU A 279 14.12 -5.57 13.77
N GLY A 280 13.19 -5.31 14.70
CA GLY A 280 13.19 -4.10 15.53
C GLY A 280 12.61 -2.82 14.89
N GLY A 281 12.53 -2.72 13.56
CA GLY A 281 12.08 -1.52 12.85
C GLY A 281 10.55 -1.35 12.73
N GLY A 282 9.81 -2.44 12.86
CA GLY A 282 8.35 -2.48 12.67
C GLY A 282 7.89 -2.23 11.22
N VAL A 283 6.63 -2.50 10.93
CA VAL A 283 5.99 -2.36 9.61
C VAL A 283 4.76 -1.49 9.72
N GLU A 284 4.63 -0.52 8.83
CA GLU A 284 3.44 0.33 8.79
C GLU A 284 2.33 -0.33 7.95
N VAL A 285 1.18 -0.53 8.58
CA VAL A 285 -0.03 -1.06 7.95
C VAL A 285 -1.08 0.03 7.92
N ARG A 286 -1.54 0.38 6.72
CA ARG A 286 -2.63 1.32 6.51
C ARG A 286 -3.95 0.57 6.44
N LEU A 287 -4.91 1.03 7.23
CA LEU A 287 -6.27 0.51 7.26
C LEU A 287 -7.18 1.57 6.67
N GLU A 288 -7.77 1.27 5.51
CA GLU A 288 -8.76 2.13 4.89
C GLU A 288 -10.15 1.71 5.34
N ASP A 289 -10.91 2.67 5.88
CA ASP A 289 -12.33 2.54 6.18
C ASP A 289 -13.12 3.38 5.18
N ARG A 290 -14.18 2.81 4.60
CA ARG A 290 -15.10 3.54 3.72
C ARG A 290 -15.95 4.60 4.45
N GLU A 291 -16.12 4.54 5.78
CA GLU A 291 -17.05 5.40 6.52
C GLU A 291 -16.49 6.05 7.80
N GLN A 292 -15.16 6.07 7.98
CA GLN A 292 -14.42 6.50 9.18
C GLN A 292 -14.57 5.54 10.39
N PHE A 293 -13.42 5.23 11.02
CA PHE A 293 -13.30 4.36 12.19
C PHE A 293 -14.12 4.89 13.37
N ARG A 294 -15.37 4.44 13.52
CA ARG A 294 -16.28 4.90 14.58
C ARG A 294 -16.47 3.93 15.76
N SER A 295 -15.73 2.82 15.85
CA SER A 295 -15.94 1.88 16.98
C SER A 295 -14.64 1.29 17.53
N GLY A 296 -14.62 1.11 18.86
CA GLY A 296 -13.49 0.63 19.66
C GLY A 296 -13.01 -0.79 19.34
N ARG A 297 -11.80 -1.07 19.82
CA ARG A 297 -11.06 -2.35 19.76
C ARG A 297 -10.97 -2.98 18.37
N ALA A 298 -10.35 -2.28 17.44
CA ALA A 298 -9.74 -2.89 16.27
C ALA A 298 -8.32 -3.37 16.63
N GLU A 299 -7.91 -4.56 16.19
CA GLU A 299 -6.59 -5.15 16.45
C GLU A 299 -6.10 -5.92 15.22
N LEU A 300 -4.83 -5.78 14.85
CA LEU A 300 -4.17 -6.74 13.95
C LEU A 300 -3.56 -7.85 14.79
N ARG A 301 -3.94 -9.10 14.53
CA ARG A 301 -3.44 -10.27 15.26
C ARG A 301 -2.57 -11.12 14.34
N PHE A 302 -1.30 -11.22 14.72
CA PHE A 302 -0.33 -12.18 14.22
C PHE A 302 -0.22 -13.34 15.22
N GLU A 303 0.46 -14.42 14.85
CA GLU A 303 0.53 -15.66 15.66
C GLU A 303 0.86 -15.41 17.14
N HIS A 304 1.78 -14.48 17.41
CA HIS A 304 2.22 -14.14 18.78
C HIS A 304 2.12 -12.66 19.12
N VAL A 305 1.62 -11.82 18.21
CA VAL A 305 1.60 -10.36 18.39
C VAL A 305 0.19 -9.82 18.15
N ARG A 306 -0.31 -8.99 19.07
CA ARG A 306 -1.58 -8.27 18.92
C ARG A 306 -1.29 -6.78 18.91
N VAL A 307 -1.69 -6.11 17.84
CA VAL A 307 -1.42 -4.70 17.62
C VAL A 307 -2.74 -3.94 17.62
N PRO A 308 -3.05 -3.11 18.62
CA PRO A 308 -4.25 -2.30 18.61
C PRO A 308 -4.19 -1.29 17.47
N VAL A 309 -5.32 -1.15 16.77
CA VAL A 309 -5.49 -0.25 15.64
C VAL A 309 -6.10 1.05 16.15
N HIS A 310 -5.31 2.12 16.13
CA HIS A 310 -5.74 3.47 16.48
C HIS A 310 -5.65 4.37 15.24
N GLY A 311 -6.73 4.43 14.46
CA GLY A 311 -6.78 5.20 13.23
C GLY A 311 -6.35 4.43 11.99
N ALA A 312 -6.04 5.16 10.91
CA ALA A 312 -5.81 4.60 9.60
C ALA A 312 -4.39 4.07 9.37
N LEU A 313 -3.43 4.35 10.25
CA LEU A 313 -2.04 3.90 10.13
C LEU A 313 -1.62 3.23 11.44
N VAL A 314 -1.09 2.01 11.35
CA VAL A 314 -0.75 1.18 12.50
C VAL A 314 0.66 0.64 12.31
N ARG A 315 1.52 0.82 13.32
CA ARG A 315 2.87 0.27 13.31
C ARG A 315 2.89 -1.09 14.00
N VAL A 316 3.13 -2.14 13.24
CA VAL A 316 3.31 -3.51 13.73
C VAL A 316 4.77 -3.71 14.14
N SER A 317 5.05 -4.14 15.36
CA SER A 317 6.41 -4.40 15.85
C SER A 317 6.45 -5.70 16.66
N GLY A 318 7.64 -6.21 16.97
CA GLY A 318 7.81 -7.44 17.78
C GLY A 318 7.59 -8.76 17.01
N LEU A 319 7.51 -8.72 15.68
CA LEU A 319 7.52 -9.91 14.85
C LEU A 319 8.97 -10.42 14.68
N SER A 320 9.16 -11.74 14.78
CA SER A 320 10.46 -12.39 14.53
C SER A 320 10.83 -12.36 13.05
N VAL A 321 12.09 -12.64 12.70
CA VAL A 321 12.50 -12.81 11.30
C VAL A 321 11.66 -13.90 10.61
N GLY A 322 11.19 -13.63 9.39
CA GLY A 322 10.37 -14.55 8.59
C GLY A 322 9.07 -13.95 8.06
N ARG A 323 8.22 -14.79 7.46
CA ARG A 323 6.91 -14.41 6.92
C ARG A 323 5.82 -14.60 7.96
N HIS A 324 4.97 -13.59 8.11
CA HIS A 324 3.87 -13.52 9.05
C HIS A 324 2.59 -13.13 8.35
N VAL A 325 1.48 -13.74 8.74
CA VAL A 325 0.15 -13.36 8.28
C VAL A 325 -0.61 -12.78 9.45
N GLY A 326 -0.90 -11.48 9.40
CA GLY A 326 -1.73 -10.79 10.38
C GLY A 326 -3.17 -10.76 9.93
N GLU A 327 -4.11 -11.05 10.81
CA GLU A 327 -5.55 -10.92 10.52
C GLU A 327 -6.14 -9.74 11.30
N LEU A 328 -6.96 -8.92 10.64
CA LEU A 328 -7.67 -7.81 11.29
C LEU A 328 -8.83 -8.35 12.12
N TYR A 329 -8.91 -7.92 13.37
CA TYR A 329 -10.01 -8.19 14.31
C TYR A 329 -10.72 -6.88 14.67
N LEU A 330 -12.04 -6.94 14.80
CA LEU A 330 -12.88 -5.84 15.24
C LEU A 330 -13.78 -6.37 16.35
N ASN A 331 -13.70 -5.80 17.55
CA ASN A 331 -14.43 -6.27 18.72
C ASN A 331 -14.27 -7.79 18.95
N ASP A 332 -13.01 -8.25 18.93
CA ASP A 332 -12.64 -9.67 19.09
C ASP A 332 -13.15 -10.63 18.01
N GLN A 333 -13.69 -10.11 16.89
CA GLN A 333 -14.13 -10.91 15.75
C GLN A 333 -13.24 -10.70 14.52
N PRO A 334 -12.87 -11.76 13.79
CA PRO A 334 -12.06 -11.62 12.58
C PRO A 334 -12.85 -10.87 11.50
N ALA A 335 -12.23 -9.84 10.93
CA ALA A 335 -12.76 -9.03 9.85
C ALA A 335 -12.50 -9.67 8.47
N GLY A 336 -11.86 -10.85 8.41
CA GLY A 336 -11.61 -11.57 7.16
C GLY A 336 -10.65 -10.84 6.20
N ARG A 337 -9.81 -9.96 6.74
CA ARG A 337 -8.73 -9.29 6.00
C ARG A 337 -7.41 -9.68 6.62
N SER A 338 -6.54 -10.26 5.80
CA SER A 338 -5.19 -10.60 6.17
C SER A 338 -4.19 -9.63 5.56
N VAL A 339 -3.05 -9.49 6.21
CA VAL A 339 -1.90 -8.76 5.73
C VAL A 339 -0.68 -9.67 5.81
N ASP A 340 0.00 -9.85 4.68
CA ASP A 340 1.28 -10.53 4.63
C ASP A 340 2.39 -9.55 5.01
N VAL A 341 3.18 -9.92 6.00
CA VAL A 341 4.33 -9.16 6.47
C VAL A 341 5.56 -10.05 6.49
N THR A 342 6.66 -9.60 5.90
CA THR A 342 7.96 -10.28 5.92
C THR A 342 8.95 -9.44 6.73
N ILE A 343 9.50 -10.01 7.79
CA ILE A 343 10.52 -9.38 8.62
C ILE A 343 11.88 -9.92 8.22
N LEU A 344 12.74 -9.01 7.77
CA LEU A 344 14.13 -9.30 7.45
C LEU A 344 14.99 -9.24 8.73
N PRO A 345 16.07 -10.03 8.81
CA PRO A 345 17.11 -9.77 9.80
C PRO A 345 17.63 -8.33 9.67
N ALA A 346 18.18 -7.79 10.75
CA ALA A 346 19.00 -6.59 10.67
C ALA A 346 20.08 -6.74 9.58
N PHE A 347 20.46 -5.66 8.93
CA PHE A 347 21.45 -5.67 7.87
C PHE A 347 22.40 -4.48 7.94
N GLU A 348 23.58 -4.69 7.35
CA GLU A 348 24.61 -3.69 7.17
C GLU A 348 24.84 -3.46 5.67
N TRP A 349 25.14 -2.22 5.32
CA TRP A 349 25.44 -1.82 3.94
C TRP A 349 26.94 -1.76 3.75
N GLN A 350 27.42 -2.33 2.65
CA GLN A 350 28.81 -2.22 2.25
C GLN A 350 28.90 -1.76 0.80
N TRP A 351 29.56 -0.62 0.60
CA TRP A 351 29.86 -0.11 -0.73
C TRP A 351 30.99 -0.93 -1.36
N THR A 352 30.70 -1.60 -2.48
CA THR A 352 31.62 -2.54 -3.14
C THR A 352 32.80 -1.90 -3.87
N ARG A 353 32.81 -0.57 -4.05
CA ARG A 353 33.96 0.17 -4.64
C ARG A 353 34.66 1.03 -3.59
N GLN A 354 35.99 1.00 -3.61
CA GLN A 354 36.83 1.98 -2.91
C GLN A 354 36.43 3.40 -3.28
N ARG A 355 36.47 4.29 -2.28
CA ARG A 355 36.21 5.74 -2.30
C ARG A 355 36.75 6.38 -3.59
N GLY A 356 35.88 6.57 -4.58
CA GLY A 356 36.17 7.21 -5.85
C GLY A 356 35.00 8.11 -6.27
N PRO A 357 35.21 9.06 -7.19
CA PRO A 357 34.18 10.01 -7.57
C PRO A 357 33.02 9.31 -8.28
N LEU A 358 31.79 9.72 -7.93
CA LEU A 358 30.59 9.27 -8.63
C LEU A 358 30.45 9.99 -9.97
N ILE A 359 30.21 9.22 -11.03
CA ILE A 359 29.94 9.75 -12.38
C ILE A 359 28.44 9.64 -12.63
N GLU A 360 27.80 10.76 -12.99
CA GLU A 360 26.37 10.78 -13.29
C GLU A 360 26.02 9.75 -14.37
N ARG A 361 24.91 9.02 -14.20
CA ARG A 361 24.43 7.97 -15.12
C ARG A 361 25.37 6.76 -15.28
N GLN A 362 26.50 6.70 -14.57
CA GLN A 362 27.34 5.51 -14.57
C GLN A 362 26.81 4.48 -13.58
N TRP A 363 26.69 3.22 -14.02
CA TRP A 363 26.31 2.12 -13.13
C TRP A 363 27.31 1.97 -11.98
N GLN A 364 26.79 2.10 -10.77
CA GLN A 364 27.46 1.75 -9.53
C GLN A 364 26.89 0.44 -8.99
N VAL A 365 27.72 -0.30 -8.26
CA VAL A 365 27.33 -1.55 -7.60
C VAL A 365 27.50 -1.34 -6.11
N GLY A 366 26.48 -1.71 -5.34
CA GLY A 366 26.54 -1.81 -3.88
C GLY A 366 26.21 -3.23 -3.41
N SER A 367 26.49 -3.52 -2.15
CA SER A 367 26.12 -4.78 -1.51
C SER A 367 25.43 -4.57 -0.18
N VAL A 368 24.55 -5.51 0.16
CA VAL A 368 23.84 -5.58 1.43
C VAL A 368 24.20 -6.90 2.08
N ARG A 369 24.56 -6.86 3.36
CA ARG A 369 24.82 -8.06 4.15
C ARG A 369 23.84 -8.13 5.30
N LEU A 370 23.02 -9.18 5.31
CA LEU A 370 22.15 -9.48 6.44
C LEU A 370 22.98 -10.02 7.60
N HIS A 371 22.53 -9.79 8.84
CA HIS A 371 23.18 -10.30 10.05
C HIS A 371 23.17 -11.84 10.14
N ASP A 372 22.28 -12.50 9.38
CA ASP A 372 22.27 -13.97 9.23
C ASP A 372 23.35 -14.49 8.25
N GLY A 373 24.16 -13.59 7.69
CA GLY A 373 25.28 -13.90 6.81
C GLY A 373 24.95 -13.93 5.32
N ARG A 374 23.67 -13.86 4.93
CA ARG A 374 23.29 -13.74 3.51
C ARG A 374 23.72 -12.39 2.95
N PHE A 375 24.02 -12.36 1.66
CA PHE A 375 24.46 -11.14 0.98
C PHE A 375 23.72 -10.95 -0.34
N GLY A 376 23.48 -9.70 -0.70
CA GLY A 376 22.94 -9.33 -2.00
C GLY A 376 23.70 -8.18 -2.63
N THR A 377 23.51 -8.02 -3.94
CA THR A 377 24.05 -6.87 -4.67
C THR A 377 22.94 -6.09 -5.33
N PHE A 378 23.17 -4.80 -5.51
CA PHE A 378 22.27 -3.93 -6.27
C PHE A 378 23.07 -3.06 -7.23
N ARG A 379 22.41 -2.60 -8.29
CA ARG A 379 22.95 -1.65 -9.25
C ARG A 379 22.10 -0.41 -9.29
N TRP A 380 22.73 0.74 -9.36
CA TRP A 380 22.06 2.03 -9.45
C TRP A 380 22.89 3.01 -10.27
N GLN A 381 22.26 4.10 -10.70
CA GLN A 381 22.94 5.19 -11.41
C GLN A 381 22.72 6.48 -10.62
N PRO A 382 23.78 7.21 -10.23
CA PRO A 382 23.61 8.49 -9.58
C PRO A 382 23.02 9.50 -10.56
N SER A 383 22.02 10.24 -10.10
CA SER A 383 21.42 11.38 -10.77
C SER A 383 21.60 12.64 -9.92
N TRP A 384 21.51 13.80 -10.55
CA TRP A 384 21.49 15.10 -9.87
C TRP A 384 20.28 15.89 -10.38
N GLU A 385 19.58 16.54 -9.47
CA GLU A 385 18.37 17.31 -9.73
C GLU A 385 18.55 18.73 -9.19
N CYS A 386 18.01 19.73 -9.89
CA CYS A 386 18.05 21.12 -9.44
C CYS A 386 16.72 21.46 -8.74
N GLU A 387 16.76 21.59 -7.41
CA GLU A 387 15.63 22.02 -6.58
C GLU A 387 15.95 23.38 -5.95
N ASP A 388 15.05 24.36 -6.09
CA ASP A 388 15.23 25.72 -5.54
C ASP A 388 16.55 26.40 -5.94
N GLY A 389 17.03 26.12 -7.15
CA GLY A 389 18.31 26.66 -7.66
C GLY A 389 19.55 26.01 -7.04
N ARG A 390 19.39 24.87 -6.33
CA ARG A 390 20.47 24.09 -5.75
C ARG A 390 20.51 22.71 -6.37
N TRP A 391 21.69 22.29 -6.81
CA TRP A 391 21.92 20.92 -7.25
C TRP A 391 21.96 19.98 -6.05
N ARG A 392 21.07 18.98 -6.06
CA ARG A 392 20.98 17.93 -5.05
C ARG A 392 21.12 16.57 -5.72
N PRO A 393 21.73 15.60 -5.04
CA PRO A 393 21.78 14.24 -5.56
C PRO A 393 20.37 13.65 -5.60
N GLY A 394 19.93 13.25 -6.78
CA GLY A 394 18.65 12.57 -6.99
C GLY A 394 18.65 11.17 -6.39
N GLY A 395 17.48 10.74 -5.92
CA GLY A 395 17.27 9.39 -5.42
C GLY A 395 16.98 8.42 -6.55
N SER A 396 17.63 7.25 -6.56
CA SER A 396 17.33 6.15 -7.48
C SER A 396 16.87 4.92 -6.71
N VAL A 397 15.79 4.30 -7.17
CA VAL A 397 15.33 3.02 -6.63
C VAL A 397 16.19 1.90 -7.22
N ALA A 398 16.92 1.20 -6.38
CA ALA A 398 17.79 0.08 -6.72
C ALA A 398 17.23 -1.21 -6.12
N ARG A 399 17.23 -2.27 -6.91
CA ARG A 399 16.71 -3.56 -6.52
C ARG A 399 17.82 -4.45 -6.00
N VAL A 400 17.68 -4.92 -4.77
CA VAL A 400 18.61 -5.83 -4.10
C VAL A 400 18.12 -7.26 -4.30
N TRP A 401 19.01 -8.09 -4.81
CA TRP A 401 18.81 -9.53 -4.95
C TRP A 401 19.71 -10.24 -3.95
N ILE A 402 19.12 -10.93 -2.97
CA ILE A 402 19.87 -11.74 -2.00
C ILE A 402 19.84 -13.22 -2.42
N ASP A 403 18.64 -13.76 -2.63
CA ASP A 403 18.42 -15.13 -3.06
C ASP A 403 17.08 -15.23 -3.83
N GLU A 404 16.72 -16.41 -4.33
CA GLU A 404 15.47 -16.64 -5.08
C GLU A 404 14.19 -16.34 -4.27
N ALA A 405 14.30 -16.28 -2.94
CA ALA A 405 13.19 -16.04 -2.03
C ALA A 405 13.17 -14.61 -1.48
N LEU A 406 14.19 -13.80 -1.74
CA LEU A 406 14.35 -12.50 -1.11
C LEU A 406 14.90 -11.42 -2.06
N GLU A 407 13.98 -10.53 -2.45
CA GLU A 407 14.22 -9.34 -3.27
C GLU A 407 13.51 -8.14 -2.63
N PHE A 408 14.18 -6.99 -2.57
CA PHE A 408 13.57 -5.74 -2.12
C PHE A 408 14.20 -4.52 -2.80
N ASP A 409 13.44 -3.43 -2.83
CA ASP A 409 13.89 -2.15 -3.38
C ASP A 409 14.56 -1.31 -2.28
N VAL A 410 15.51 -0.45 -2.68
CA VAL A 410 16.26 0.46 -1.82
C VAL A 410 16.35 1.81 -2.52
N LEU A 411 16.10 2.90 -1.80
CA LEU A 411 16.33 4.24 -2.33
C LEU A 411 17.78 4.64 -2.06
N VAL A 412 18.56 4.85 -3.12
CA VAL A 412 19.99 5.19 -3.04
C VAL A 412 20.20 6.59 -3.59
N SER A 413 20.93 7.43 -2.87
CA SER A 413 21.31 8.79 -3.31
C SER A 413 22.84 8.94 -3.36
N ALA A 414 23.33 9.91 -4.11
CA ALA A 414 24.75 10.22 -4.14
C ALA A 414 25.29 10.72 -2.77
N GLU A 415 24.43 11.33 -1.97
CA GLU A 415 24.74 11.76 -0.59
C GLU A 415 24.99 10.55 0.33
N SER A 416 24.19 9.48 0.19
CA SER A 416 24.36 8.24 0.97
C SER A 416 25.59 7.42 0.58
N TYR A 417 26.17 7.66 -0.61
CA TYR A 417 27.41 7.01 -1.05
C TYR A 417 28.68 7.72 -0.53
N GLY A 418 28.54 8.84 0.20
CA GLY A 418 29.68 9.60 0.72
C GLY A 418 30.57 10.17 -0.39
N ALA A 419 29.98 10.61 -1.51
CA ALA A 419 30.73 11.20 -2.61
C ALA A 419 31.56 12.40 -2.11
N ARG A 420 32.88 12.21 -2.09
CA ARG A 420 33.86 13.16 -1.55
C ARG A 420 34.88 13.45 -2.66
N VAL A 421 35.12 14.72 -2.95
CA VAL A 421 36.26 15.12 -3.79
C VAL A 421 37.53 14.87 -2.98
N LEU A 422 38.56 14.30 -3.59
CA LEU A 422 39.82 14.00 -2.92
C LEU A 422 40.90 14.97 -3.41
N ASP A 423 41.67 15.55 -2.48
CA ASP A 423 42.87 16.33 -2.79
C ASP A 423 43.90 15.36 -3.39
N PRO A 424 44.35 15.60 -4.62
CA PRO A 424 45.27 14.70 -5.30
C PRO A 424 46.69 14.73 -4.73
N SER A 425 47.04 15.63 -3.82
CA SER A 425 48.37 15.68 -3.21
C SER A 425 48.51 14.74 -2.02
N ASP A 426 47.47 14.63 -1.18
CA ASP A 426 47.50 13.85 0.07
C ASP A 426 46.33 12.86 0.22
N GLY A 427 45.38 12.85 -0.72
CA GLY A 427 44.20 11.99 -0.67
C GLY A 427 43.15 12.42 0.36
N SER A 428 43.29 13.61 0.94
CA SER A 428 42.34 14.16 1.90
C SER A 428 41.02 14.53 1.23
N VAL A 429 39.93 14.54 1.99
CA VAL A 429 38.60 14.90 1.47
C VAL A 429 38.50 16.42 1.37
N VAL A 430 38.31 16.92 0.15
CA VAL A 430 38.06 18.34 -0.15
C VAL A 430 36.55 18.55 -0.19
N SER A 431 36.01 19.11 0.89
CA SER A 431 34.58 19.49 0.96
C SER A 431 34.30 20.83 0.25
N ARG A 432 35.34 21.62 -0.07
CA ARG A 432 35.25 22.96 -0.67
C ARG A 432 36.49 23.24 -1.54
N VAL A 433 36.30 23.70 -2.77
CA VAL A 433 37.41 24.03 -3.68
C VAL A 433 37.66 25.54 -3.64
N SER A 434 38.76 25.95 -3.00
CA SER A 434 39.07 27.37 -2.77
C SER A 434 39.94 28.02 -3.85
N SER A 435 40.45 27.26 -4.83
CA SER A 435 41.21 27.84 -5.93
C SER A 435 41.12 27.05 -7.25
N PRO A 436 41.26 27.74 -8.41
CA PRO A 436 41.37 27.16 -9.74
C PRO A 436 42.42 26.05 -9.87
N GLU A 437 43.56 26.22 -9.18
CA GLU A 437 44.66 25.26 -9.19
C GLU A 437 44.31 23.95 -8.46
N VAL A 438 43.50 24.00 -7.40
CA VAL A 438 43.01 22.81 -6.69
C VAL A 438 42.03 22.05 -7.58
N LEU A 439 41.11 22.77 -8.23
CA LEU A 439 40.20 22.20 -9.23
C LEU A 439 40.98 21.51 -10.36
N ARG A 440 41.96 22.21 -10.95
CA ARG A 440 42.83 21.71 -12.02
C ARG A 440 43.56 20.43 -11.63
N ARG A 441 44.10 20.35 -10.40
CA ARG A 441 44.84 19.17 -9.93
C ARG A 441 43.90 18.00 -9.63
N ALA A 442 42.73 18.25 -9.03
CA ALA A 442 41.74 17.21 -8.72
C ALA A 442 41.25 16.49 -10.00
N ILE A 443 41.13 17.23 -11.11
CA ILE A 443 40.74 16.72 -12.43
C ILE A 443 41.75 15.73 -13.01
N VAL A 444 43.05 15.93 -12.79
CA VAL A 444 44.11 15.22 -13.51
C VAL A 444 44.34 13.79 -13.00
N ARG A 445 44.07 13.50 -11.72
CA ARG A 445 44.41 12.19 -11.11
C ARG A 445 43.34 11.11 -11.29
N VAL A 446 42.07 11.51 -11.47
CA VAL A 446 40.92 10.59 -11.50
C VAL A 446 40.81 9.81 -12.82
N PHE A 447 41.30 10.36 -13.94
CA PHE A 447 41.01 9.83 -15.29
C PHE A 447 42.17 9.13 -16.01
N THR A 448 43.33 8.97 -15.37
CA THR A 448 44.44 8.20 -15.95
C THR A 448 44.97 7.11 -14.99
N PRO A 449 44.26 5.98 -14.86
CA PRO A 449 44.79 4.81 -14.14
C PRO A 449 45.92 4.09 -14.94
N SER A 450 46.15 4.47 -16.20
CA SER A 450 47.14 3.86 -17.08
C SER A 450 47.72 4.88 -18.05
N LYS A 451 48.93 4.64 -18.54
CA LYS A 451 49.80 5.50 -19.38
C LYS A 451 49.20 5.99 -20.73
N ARG A 452 47.88 6.01 -20.92
CA ARG A 452 47.22 6.55 -22.12
C ARG A 452 47.01 8.06 -21.99
N ARG A 453 47.07 8.75 -23.14
CA ARG A 453 46.98 10.21 -23.26
C ARG A 453 45.72 10.77 -22.57
N PRO A 454 45.77 12.04 -22.09
CA PRO A 454 44.61 12.69 -21.49
C PRO A 454 43.39 12.62 -22.41
N GLN A 455 42.23 12.25 -21.86
CA GLN A 455 40.94 12.43 -22.52
C GLN A 455 40.65 13.92 -22.70
N ASP A 456 39.85 14.29 -23.71
CA ASP A 456 39.36 15.66 -23.83
C ASP A 456 38.49 15.97 -22.60
N VAL A 457 38.88 16.99 -21.83
CA VAL A 457 38.15 17.47 -20.66
C VAL A 457 37.70 18.89 -20.95
N ARG A 458 36.44 19.22 -20.63
CA ARG A 458 35.96 20.60 -20.59
C ARG A 458 35.35 20.88 -19.24
N ALA A 459 35.53 22.10 -18.76
CA ALA A 459 34.89 22.59 -17.54
C ALA A 459 34.05 23.80 -17.91
N TYR A 460 32.86 23.91 -17.33
CA TYR A 460 32.04 25.10 -17.46
C TYR A 460 31.27 25.35 -16.17
N VAL A 461 30.89 26.60 -15.96
CA VAL A 461 29.99 26.99 -14.87
C VAL A 461 28.56 26.89 -15.39
N GLU A 462 27.71 26.19 -14.65
CA GLU A 462 26.27 26.04 -14.95
C GLU A 462 25.45 26.65 -13.80
N SER A 463 24.93 27.86 -14.03
CA SER A 463 24.12 28.62 -13.06
C SER A 463 22.65 28.20 -13.04
N VAL A 464 22.16 27.68 -14.17
CA VAL A 464 20.78 27.21 -14.42
C VAL A 464 20.91 26.09 -15.47
N PRO A 465 20.06 25.05 -15.47
CA PRO A 465 20.10 24.01 -16.51
C PRO A 465 20.23 24.61 -17.92
N ASP A 466 21.22 24.12 -18.67
CA ASP A 466 21.53 24.49 -20.07
C ASP A 466 22.13 25.89 -20.32
N VAL A 467 22.36 26.72 -19.29
CA VAL A 467 23.10 27.97 -19.44
C VAL A 467 24.56 27.77 -19.04
N ARG A 468 25.45 27.71 -20.03
CA ARG A 468 26.86 27.33 -19.84
C ARG A 468 27.80 28.52 -20.05
N CYS A 469 28.71 28.74 -19.11
CA CYS A 469 29.87 29.61 -19.30
C CYS A 469 31.15 28.77 -19.31
N SER A 470 31.83 28.68 -20.46
CA SER A 470 33.02 27.83 -20.61
C SER A 470 34.17 28.35 -19.75
N VAL A 471 34.80 27.44 -18.99
CA VAL A 471 35.97 27.71 -18.15
C VAL A 471 37.23 27.08 -18.76
N LEU A 472 37.04 26.00 -19.52
CA LEU A 472 38.09 25.18 -20.12
C LEU A 472 37.60 24.72 -21.49
N GLU A 473 38.27 25.15 -22.56
CA GLU A 473 38.03 24.68 -23.93
C GLU A 473 39.31 24.01 -24.46
N GLY A 474 39.30 22.68 -24.56
CA GLY A 474 40.50 21.90 -24.93
C GLY A 474 41.54 21.86 -23.80
N GLN A 475 42.83 22.08 -24.12
CA GLN A 475 43.93 22.06 -23.14
C GLN A 475 44.23 23.44 -22.51
N HIS A 476 43.51 24.49 -22.91
CA HIS A 476 43.73 25.84 -22.43
C HIS A 476 42.62 26.29 -21.49
N VAL A 477 43.03 26.77 -20.31
CA VAL A 477 42.16 27.33 -19.27
C VAL A 477 42.11 28.84 -19.52
N ALA A 478 40.90 29.42 -19.69
CA ALA A 478 40.75 30.85 -19.47
C ALA A 478 40.93 31.11 -17.96
N PRO A 479 41.66 32.16 -17.52
CA PRO A 479 41.84 32.42 -16.10
C PRO A 479 40.47 32.43 -15.39
N LEU A 480 40.26 31.55 -14.41
CA LEU A 480 39.03 31.48 -13.61
C LEU A 480 38.72 32.80 -12.86
N ALA A 481 39.70 33.72 -12.80
CA ALA A 481 39.49 35.09 -12.35
C ALA A 481 38.49 35.89 -13.22
N ASP A 482 38.27 35.46 -14.47
CA ASP A 482 37.34 36.11 -15.40
C ASP A 482 35.92 35.51 -15.34
N VAL A 483 35.70 34.47 -14.52
CA VAL A 483 34.41 33.78 -14.34
C VAL A 483 33.96 33.91 -12.89
N THR A 484 33.04 34.84 -12.61
CA THR A 484 32.41 35.00 -11.29
C THR A 484 31.40 33.89 -11.02
N ALA A 485 31.88 32.72 -10.60
CA ALA A 485 31.02 31.67 -10.06
C ALA A 485 30.60 32.03 -8.63
N CYS A 486 29.30 31.93 -8.34
CA CYS A 486 28.68 32.13 -7.02
C CYS A 486 28.45 30.79 -6.32
N SER A 487 28.16 30.81 -5.02
CA SER A 487 27.91 29.60 -4.19
C SER A 487 26.74 28.71 -4.65
N ASN A 488 25.91 29.20 -5.58
CA ASN A 488 24.83 28.44 -6.20
C ASN A 488 25.16 27.91 -7.60
N ASP A 489 26.35 28.20 -8.14
CA ASP A 489 26.77 27.71 -9.45
C ASP A 489 27.44 26.32 -9.32
N ALA A 490 27.08 25.40 -10.22
CA ALA A 490 27.78 24.12 -10.34
C ALA A 490 28.98 24.29 -11.27
N VAL A 491 30.17 23.93 -10.81
CA VAL A 491 31.30 23.69 -11.71
C VAL A 491 31.09 22.31 -12.33
N VAL A 492 30.74 22.29 -13.60
CA VAL A 492 30.48 21.06 -14.33
C VAL A 492 31.73 20.69 -15.11
N LEU A 493 32.23 19.49 -14.84
CA LEU A 493 33.32 18.88 -15.58
C LEU A 493 32.72 17.85 -16.53
N GLU A 494 32.98 17.99 -17.82
CA GLU A 494 32.63 16.95 -18.79
C GLU A 494 33.90 16.29 -19.32
N VAL A 495 33.90 14.96 -19.36
CA VAL A 495 35.02 14.16 -19.87
C VAL A 495 34.54 13.33 -21.04
N ARG A 496 35.31 13.32 -22.14
CA ARG A 496 34.98 12.54 -23.33
C ARG A 496 35.50 11.10 -23.21
N HIS A 497 34.60 10.13 -23.27
CA HIS A 497 34.92 8.70 -23.34
C HIS A 497 34.11 8.05 -24.47
N ALA A 498 34.79 7.37 -25.39
CA ALA A 498 34.17 6.70 -26.55
C ALA A 498 33.19 7.62 -27.32
N ASP A 499 33.62 8.85 -27.60
CA ASP A 499 32.84 9.91 -28.27
C ASP A 499 31.61 10.45 -27.51
N VAL A 500 31.40 10.03 -26.28
CA VAL A 500 30.33 10.54 -25.40
C VAL A 500 30.94 11.43 -24.31
N TRP A 501 30.34 12.61 -24.10
CA TRP A 501 30.69 13.48 -22.98
C TRP A 501 29.95 13.02 -21.72
N HIS A 502 30.69 12.74 -20.65
CA HIS A 502 30.15 12.35 -19.36
C HIS A 502 30.25 13.51 -18.37
N ARG A 503 29.13 13.84 -17.72
CA ARG A 503 29.04 14.92 -16.75
C ARG A 503 29.52 14.47 -15.36
N LEU A 504 30.38 15.27 -14.76
CA LEU A 504 30.90 15.15 -13.41
C LEU A 504 30.56 16.46 -12.72
N HIS A 505 29.73 16.40 -11.70
CA HIS A 505 29.40 17.59 -10.92
C HIS A 505 30.51 17.79 -9.90
N ALA A 506 31.22 18.93 -9.99
CA ALA A 506 32.12 19.38 -8.94
C ALA A 506 31.36 20.27 -7.96
N VAL A 507 31.83 20.23 -6.71
CA VAL A 507 31.33 20.91 -5.51
C VAL A 507 30.97 22.39 -5.78
N PRO A 508 30.00 22.97 -5.04
CA PRO A 508 29.74 24.41 -5.05
C PRO A 508 31.04 25.23 -4.85
N TYR A 509 31.19 26.27 -5.66
CA TYR A 509 32.34 27.17 -5.65
C TYR A 509 32.02 28.41 -4.83
N ASP A 510 32.81 28.66 -3.79
CA ASP A 510 32.62 29.81 -2.89
C ASP A 510 33.69 30.85 -3.21
N ALA A 511 33.41 31.75 -4.16
CA ALA A 511 34.25 32.92 -4.40
C ALA A 511 33.54 34.19 -3.91
N PRO A 512 34.26 35.09 -3.20
CA PRO A 512 33.73 36.41 -2.90
C PRO A 512 33.48 37.19 -4.21
N PRO A 513 32.49 38.09 -4.25
CA PRO A 513 32.26 38.94 -5.42
C PRO A 513 33.53 39.75 -5.76
N LEU A 514 33.92 39.76 -7.03
CA LEU A 514 35.16 40.41 -7.53
C LEU A 514 35.23 41.90 -7.18
N SER A 515 34.08 42.57 -7.14
CA SER A 515 33.96 43.95 -6.70
C SER A 515 32.58 44.21 -6.13
N TRP A 516 32.52 44.97 -5.04
CA TRP A 516 31.26 45.50 -4.53
C TRP A 516 31.49 46.89 -3.94
N ALA A 517 30.51 47.75 -4.12
CA ALA A 517 30.49 49.09 -3.56
C ALA A 517 29.15 49.34 -2.89
N CYS A 518 29.18 50.09 -1.81
CA CYS A 518 27.97 50.61 -1.19
C CYS A 518 28.20 52.05 -0.77
N GLU A 519 27.25 52.91 -1.10
CA GLU A 519 27.24 54.32 -0.74
C GLU A 519 25.82 54.76 -0.35
N VAL A 520 25.73 55.81 0.44
CA VAL A 520 24.45 56.41 0.83
C VAL A 520 24.27 57.67 0.01
N ARG A 521 23.20 57.71 -0.79
CA ARG A 521 22.92 58.82 -1.70
C ARG A 521 21.47 59.27 -1.55
N ASP A 522 21.27 60.56 -1.27
CA ASP A 522 19.98 61.28 -1.18
C ASP A 522 18.92 60.74 -0.21
N GLY A 523 19.12 59.60 0.43
CA GLY A 523 17.96 58.78 0.74
C GLY A 523 18.36 57.43 1.21
N ASP A 524 19.15 56.84 0.34
CA ASP A 524 19.04 55.45 0.05
C ASP A 524 20.42 54.85 0.09
N LEU A 525 20.44 53.61 0.55
CA LEU A 525 21.62 52.80 0.46
C LEU A 525 21.65 52.21 -0.94
N MET A 526 22.62 52.67 -1.74
CA MET A 526 22.91 52.16 -3.07
C MET A 526 23.98 51.08 -2.93
N ILE A 527 23.66 49.87 -3.38
CA ILE A 527 24.58 48.74 -3.37
C ILE A 527 24.78 48.27 -4.81
N ASP A 528 26.02 48.35 -5.26
CA ASP A 528 26.46 47.87 -6.57
C ASP A 528 27.35 46.64 -6.36
N VAL A 529 26.99 45.52 -6.98
CA VAL A 529 27.74 44.28 -6.88
C VAL A 529 28.16 43.87 -8.28
N GLY A 530 29.46 43.96 -8.55
CA GLY A 530 30.06 43.59 -9.82
C GLY A 530 29.91 42.11 -10.09
N ALA A 531 29.12 41.78 -11.11
CA ALA A 531 29.02 40.46 -11.74
C ALA A 531 28.63 39.25 -10.85
N ALA A 532 28.05 39.48 -9.66
CA ALA A 532 27.56 38.39 -8.81
C ALA A 532 26.08 38.07 -9.11
N ARG A 533 25.75 36.78 -9.25
CA ARG A 533 24.39 36.29 -9.49
C ARG A 533 23.88 35.55 -8.24
N ASN A 534 22.62 35.72 -7.86
CA ASN A 534 21.99 35.00 -6.73
C ASN A 534 22.61 35.30 -5.34
N VAL A 535 23.11 36.51 -5.12
CA VAL A 535 23.62 36.96 -3.82
C VAL A 535 22.49 37.54 -2.98
N ARG A 536 22.43 37.20 -1.68
CA ARG A 536 21.55 37.90 -0.73
C ARG A 536 22.31 39.02 -0.05
N VAL A 537 21.71 40.21 -0.03
CA VAL A 537 22.20 41.32 0.78
C VAL A 537 21.40 41.36 2.07
N ARG A 538 22.09 41.38 3.20
CA ARG A 538 21.54 41.68 4.52
C ARG A 538 21.93 43.09 4.91
N VAL A 539 20.94 43.95 5.16
CA VAL A 539 21.14 45.30 5.68
C VAL A 539 20.71 45.31 7.13
N GLU A 540 21.65 45.57 8.04
CA GLU A 540 21.37 45.82 9.46
C GLU A 540 21.45 47.32 9.74
N GLU A 541 20.32 47.95 10.06
CA GLU A 541 20.25 49.34 10.49
C GLU A 541 20.27 49.40 12.03
N ARG A 542 21.28 50.03 12.64
CA ARG A 542 21.34 50.24 14.10
C ARG A 542 21.25 51.72 14.45
N ALA A 543 20.19 52.09 15.17
CA ALA A 543 20.08 53.38 15.84
C ALA A 543 20.85 53.38 17.17
N ARG A 544 21.32 54.54 17.65
CA ARG A 544 21.99 54.63 18.98
C ARG A 544 21.08 54.23 20.13
N SER A 545 19.76 54.33 19.94
CA SER A 545 18.74 53.84 20.86
C SER A 545 18.65 52.31 20.96
N GLY A 546 19.40 51.56 20.15
CA GLY A 546 19.48 50.09 20.19
C GLY A 546 18.49 49.36 19.28
N THR A 547 17.64 50.07 18.55
CA THR A 547 16.73 49.46 17.57
C THR A 547 17.52 48.92 16.37
N CYS A 548 17.32 47.63 16.06
CA CYS A 548 17.91 46.95 14.90
C CYS A 548 16.80 46.56 13.92
N VAL A 549 16.93 46.96 12.65
CA VAL A 549 16.04 46.51 11.56
C VAL A 549 16.88 45.74 10.55
N GLU A 550 16.38 44.56 10.16
CA GLU A 550 17.01 43.70 9.17
C GLU A 550 16.17 43.63 7.90
N ALA A 551 16.81 43.80 6.74
CA ALA A 551 16.22 43.57 5.43
C ALA A 551 17.07 42.59 4.63
N TYR A 552 16.40 41.73 3.84
CA TYR A 552 17.03 40.74 2.96
C TYR A 552 16.49 40.89 1.54
N GLU A 553 17.39 41.00 0.56
CA GLU A 553 17.00 41.02 -0.86
C GLU A 553 17.93 40.16 -1.72
N LEU A 554 17.36 39.50 -2.74
CA LEU A 554 18.08 38.69 -3.71
C LEU A 554 18.46 39.56 -4.92
N LEU A 555 19.76 39.68 -5.19
CA LEU A 555 20.25 40.45 -6.34
C LEU A 555 20.25 39.62 -7.63
N VAL A 556 19.63 40.18 -8.67
CA VAL A 556 19.73 39.69 -10.06
C VAL A 556 20.98 40.29 -10.75
N PRO A 557 21.57 39.59 -11.73
CA PRO A 557 22.81 40.03 -12.38
C PRO A 557 22.62 41.40 -13.04
N SER A 558 23.60 42.30 -12.90
CA SER A 558 23.62 43.66 -13.48
C SER A 558 22.63 44.69 -12.91
N GLY A 559 21.98 44.39 -11.78
CA GLY A 559 21.10 45.34 -11.09
C GLY A 559 21.81 46.11 -9.96
N ALA A 560 21.58 47.41 -9.88
CA ALA A 560 21.85 48.18 -8.66
C ALA A 560 20.71 47.95 -7.66
N PHE A 561 21.04 47.64 -6.40
CA PHE A 561 20.05 47.53 -5.35
C PHE A 561 19.90 48.85 -4.60
N ARG A 562 18.64 49.27 -4.44
CA ARG A 562 18.25 50.47 -3.73
C ARG A 562 17.41 50.08 -2.53
N HIS A 563 17.98 50.24 -1.34
CA HIS A 563 17.27 50.07 -0.08
C HIS A 563 16.93 51.42 0.50
N GLU A 564 15.63 51.70 0.66
CA GLU A 564 15.16 52.89 1.35
C GLU A 564 15.38 52.71 2.86
N LEU A 565 16.29 53.51 3.42
CA LEU A 565 16.58 53.47 4.85
C LEU A 565 15.32 53.90 5.63
N ARG A 566 15.00 53.23 6.75
CA ARG A 566 13.83 53.60 7.58
C ARG A 566 14.05 54.96 8.25
N ARG A 567 13.76 56.03 7.53
CA ARG A 567 13.96 57.43 7.93
C ARG A 567 12.83 58.02 8.77
N SER A 568 11.83 57.24 9.18
CA SER A 568 10.56 57.82 9.60
C SER A 568 10.58 58.57 10.94
N THR A 569 11.62 58.51 11.78
CA THR A 569 11.58 59.20 13.09
C THR A 569 12.90 59.63 13.74
N VAL A 570 14.09 59.38 13.18
CA VAL A 570 15.33 59.50 13.99
C VAL A 570 16.28 60.61 13.49
N TRP A 571 16.58 61.54 14.40
CA TRP A 571 17.49 62.69 14.26
C TRP A 571 18.98 62.35 14.52
N GLU A 572 19.34 61.08 14.43
CA GLU A 572 20.65 60.57 14.85
C GLU A 572 21.42 59.96 13.67
N ALA A 573 22.75 59.90 13.80
CA ALA A 573 23.57 59.14 12.88
C ALA A 573 23.21 57.65 12.95
N LEU A 574 22.95 57.05 11.79
CA LEU A 574 22.66 55.62 11.64
C LEU A 574 23.94 54.89 11.26
N ASP A 575 24.27 53.84 12.01
CA ASP A 575 25.30 52.88 11.60
C ASP A 575 24.62 51.75 10.84
N VAL A 576 24.92 51.65 9.54
CA VAL A 576 24.38 50.62 8.67
C VAL A 576 25.46 49.59 8.40
N THR A 577 25.19 48.33 8.70
CA THR A 577 26.08 47.23 8.32
C THR A 577 25.46 46.49 7.15
N VAL A 578 26.13 46.54 6.00
CA VAL A 578 25.74 45.81 4.80
C VAL A 578 26.58 44.54 4.75
N SER A 579 25.92 43.39 4.71
CA SER A 579 26.57 42.09 4.56
C SER A 579 26.10 41.41 3.30
N VAL A 580 27.03 40.93 2.50
CA VAL A 580 26.78 39.94 1.45
C VAL A 580 26.73 38.57 2.13
N VAL A 581 25.60 37.88 2.02
CA VAL A 581 25.32 36.65 2.78
C VAL A 581 25.19 35.47 1.83
N ALA A 582 25.94 34.39 2.10
CA ALA A 582 25.80 33.08 1.48
C ALA A 582 25.46 32.07 2.59
N GLU A 583 24.47 31.21 2.38
CA GLU A 583 24.06 30.18 3.36
C GLU A 583 23.76 30.71 4.79
N ASN A 584 23.31 31.96 4.91
CA ASN A 584 23.10 32.69 6.17
C ASN A 584 24.38 33.09 6.93
N GLU A 585 25.56 32.89 6.35
CA GLU A 585 26.83 33.42 6.84
C GLU A 585 27.27 34.64 6.04
N ALA A 586 27.77 35.67 6.73
CA ALA A 586 28.27 36.88 6.08
C ALA A 586 29.62 36.59 5.41
N VAL A 587 29.66 36.64 4.08
CA VAL A 587 30.87 36.43 3.28
C VAL A 587 31.76 37.68 3.34
N VAL A 588 31.14 38.87 3.21
CA VAL A 588 31.81 40.16 3.36
C VAL A 588 30.83 41.17 3.96
N SER A 589 31.31 42.01 4.87
CA SER A 589 30.51 43.09 5.47
C SER A 589 31.24 44.44 5.38
N LYS A 590 30.48 45.52 5.21
CA LYS A 590 30.98 46.90 5.30
C LYS A 590 30.02 47.73 6.12
N ARG A 591 30.59 48.52 7.02
CA ARG A 591 29.85 49.51 7.78
C ARG A 591 29.87 50.83 7.02
N VAL A 592 28.70 51.44 6.88
CA VAL A 592 28.51 52.78 6.31
C VAL A 592 27.80 53.63 7.36
N SER A 593 28.38 54.77 7.69
CA SER A 593 27.75 55.72 8.60
C SER A 593 26.93 56.72 7.78
N CYS A 594 25.66 56.84 8.11
CA CYS A 594 24.75 57.82 7.51
C CYS A 594 24.79 59.12 8.36
N PRO A 595 25.19 60.27 7.78
CA PRO A 595 25.14 61.53 8.50
C PRO A 595 23.67 61.93 8.79
N PRO A 596 23.41 62.67 9.88
CA PRO A 596 22.08 63.17 10.20
C PRO A 596 21.58 64.12 9.11
N ARG A 597 20.27 64.13 8.85
CA ARG A 597 19.65 64.98 7.84
C ARG A 597 19.86 66.47 8.21
N PRO A 598 20.22 67.35 7.26
CA PRO A 598 20.22 68.79 7.51
C PRO A 598 18.84 69.23 8.00
N LEU A 599 18.80 70.02 9.08
CA LEU A 599 17.57 70.43 9.75
C LEU A 599 16.55 71.11 8.81
N VAL A 600 17.03 71.69 7.72
CA VAL A 600 16.25 72.40 6.68
C VAL A 600 15.30 71.46 5.92
N ASP A 601 15.69 70.21 5.68
CA ASP A 601 14.88 69.24 4.93
C ASP A 601 13.80 68.57 5.80
N ALA A 602 13.96 68.65 7.12
CA ALA A 602 13.05 68.05 8.11
C ALA A 602 11.98 69.03 8.63
N TRP A 603 12.07 70.32 8.25
CA TRP A 603 11.16 71.37 8.70
C TRP A 603 9.72 71.15 8.24
N SER A 604 9.54 70.65 7.01
CA SER A 604 8.23 70.32 6.44
C SER A 604 7.50 69.18 7.18
N ASP A 605 8.24 68.21 7.73
CA ASP A 605 7.67 67.07 8.45
C ASP A 605 7.38 67.43 9.92
N LEU A 606 8.22 68.27 10.55
CA LEU A 606 7.97 68.85 11.86
C LEU A 606 6.67 69.67 11.91
N LEU A 607 6.41 70.47 10.86
CA LEU A 607 5.18 71.25 10.74
C LEU A 607 3.93 70.38 10.53
N ARG A 608 4.06 69.19 9.92
CA ARG A 608 2.95 68.26 9.71
C ARG A 608 2.60 67.43 10.96
N HIS A 609 3.56 67.14 11.82
CA HIS A 609 3.38 66.18 12.92
C HIS A 609 3.50 66.76 14.34
N GLY A 610 4.00 67.99 14.53
CA GLY A 610 4.37 68.51 15.87
C GLY A 610 3.66 69.78 16.35
N LEU A 611 2.93 70.51 15.51
CA LEU A 611 2.19 71.71 15.92
C LEU A 611 0.70 71.55 15.60
N GLY A 612 0.04 70.77 16.45
CA GLY A 612 -1.41 70.68 16.49
C GLY A 612 -2.03 72.06 16.72
N TRP A 613 -2.94 72.44 15.82
CA TRP A 613 -3.90 73.52 16.02
C TRP A 613 -4.72 73.28 17.29
N ALA A 614 -4.43 73.98 18.39
CA ALA A 614 -5.42 74.36 19.40
C ALA A 614 -4.90 75.42 20.40
N ALA A 615 -5.70 76.49 20.55
CA ALA A 615 -5.85 77.34 21.74
C ALA A 615 -4.88 78.51 21.99
N LEU A 616 -4.96 79.56 21.15
CA LEU A 616 -4.98 80.94 21.67
C LEU A 616 -6.44 81.41 21.77
N LYS A 617 -7.17 80.94 22.80
CA LYS A 617 -8.42 81.59 23.23
C LYS A 617 -8.05 82.81 24.06
N ARG A 618 -8.19 84.00 23.47
CA ARG A 618 -8.34 85.27 24.20
C ARG A 618 -9.58 85.19 25.10
N LYS A 619 -9.43 85.51 26.39
CA LYS A 619 -10.49 86.13 27.20
C LYS A 619 -9.98 87.51 27.63
N GLN A 620 -10.80 88.52 27.34
CA GLN A 620 -10.67 89.93 27.71
C GLN A 620 -10.71 90.14 29.23
N PRO A 621 -10.25 91.31 29.71
CA PRO A 621 -11.17 92.41 30.01
C PRO A 621 -11.33 93.44 28.90
#